data_AF-B0MUG8-F1
#
_entry.id   AF-B0MUG8-F1
#
_cell.length_a   1.000
_cell.length_b   1.000
_cell.length_c   1.000
_cell.angle_alpha   90.00
_cell.angle_beta   90.00
_cell.angle_gamma   90.00
#
_symmetry.space_group_name_H-M   'P 1'
#
loop_
_entity.id
_entity.type
_entity.pdbx_description
1 polymer ?
#
loop_
_entity_poly.entity_id
_entity_poly.type
_entity_poly.pdbx_seq_one_letter_code
_entity_poly.pdbx_strand_id
1 'polypeptide(L)'
;MEELEIRALLEGAYALTPTLPGNYLRYDEFRTCFNKLVEKRNNVPLDVEKLLESYYPKAKYEPCYQPQGTGEVFKAFRIAPNYLKITNALKEKIEAAFASVVSDDDGWIPFAAIGSKVAKDEYLKMGFIGIRQAVECLFRKRIEFRIGDPSKHEAPVKARDLKKLGIKSPTSTVAIRVSSQTLSLKQGSYIGESISNFAYFPKPKDKPDILGWDAAINDLAVNLALDERWYYDEKDKLAKPILKNYLSYTFERLQYEDEEEIERSKKEVRKPILKILTNEDNAVWNTGLVDNIYDPIYAFFQKNNGKNPAVIQPWVFLGFGTANSYYQKIITDFPYKPKRAQYFDDPRELFYDITAQRPTLDWNHFIKENIERLPVGFIKKGATDGFQFIEDPAALPKPQREAYYKKLADAIFEDDDWKQFLTTRFSNALDIALSRVAWNYKTAIPVYYVKDHKMQLLLPLALEHKGTIDVALVCNHKYDKEKEVNNYEGRTIFTMEMAYNNARLITRPDSDWLMADMCARK
;
A
#
# COMPACT_ATOMS: atom_id res chain seq x y z
N MET A 1 11.33 38.18 -13.65
CA MET A 1 11.56 37.78 -12.26
C MET A 1 12.77 38.51 -11.75
N GLU A 2 12.71 39.01 -10.52
CA GLU A 2 13.85 39.65 -9.85
C GLU A 2 14.88 38.60 -9.41
N GLU A 3 16.14 39.00 -9.25
CA GLU A 3 17.25 38.11 -8.87
C GLU A 3 16.97 37.32 -7.59
N LEU A 4 16.40 37.99 -6.58
CA LEU A 4 16.04 37.38 -5.29
C LEU A 4 14.95 36.31 -5.42
N GLU A 5 14.02 36.49 -6.35
CA GLU A 5 12.92 35.54 -6.60
C GLU A 5 13.45 34.26 -7.26
N ILE A 6 14.33 34.40 -8.25
CA ILE A 6 14.99 33.27 -8.91
C ILE A 6 15.80 32.47 -7.89
N ARG A 7 16.54 33.16 -7.02
CA ARG A 7 17.33 32.51 -5.96
C ARG A 7 16.44 31.77 -4.95
N ALA A 8 15.30 32.34 -4.56
CA ALA A 8 14.35 31.67 -3.68
C ALA A 8 13.80 30.38 -4.30
N LEU A 9 13.48 30.40 -5.59
CA LEU A 9 13.04 29.23 -6.33
C LEU A 9 14.12 28.17 -6.49
N LEU A 10 15.39 28.56 -6.71
CA LEU A 10 16.52 27.63 -6.76
C LEU A 10 16.69 26.89 -5.43
N GLU A 11 16.70 27.62 -4.32
CA GLU A 11 16.83 27.01 -2.99
C GLU A 11 15.60 26.18 -2.60
N GLY A 12 14.40 26.58 -3.04
CA GLY A 12 13.20 25.78 -2.87
C GLY A 12 13.21 24.49 -3.68
N ALA A 13 13.60 24.53 -4.95
CA ALA A 13 13.81 23.34 -5.76
C ALA A 13 14.87 22.42 -5.13
N TYR A 14 15.94 22.99 -4.59
CA TYR A 14 16.98 22.24 -3.88
C TYR A 14 16.42 21.53 -2.64
N ALA A 15 15.56 22.20 -1.87
CA ALA A 15 14.90 21.60 -0.70
C ALA A 15 13.85 20.54 -1.07
N LEU A 16 13.14 20.71 -2.19
CA LEU A 16 12.12 19.79 -2.70
C LEU A 16 12.71 18.54 -3.35
N THR A 17 13.96 18.60 -3.83
CA THR A 17 14.61 17.47 -4.50
C THR A 17 15.15 16.47 -3.48
N PRO A 18 14.88 15.16 -3.64
CA PRO A 18 15.43 14.12 -2.78
C PRO A 18 16.95 14.17 -2.68
N THR A 19 17.48 13.90 -1.48
CA THR A 19 18.91 13.92 -1.24
C THR A 19 19.47 12.51 -1.06
N LEU A 20 20.55 12.27 -1.77
CA LEU A 20 21.34 11.05 -1.86
C LEU A 20 22.47 11.04 -0.83
N PRO A 21 23.12 9.87 -0.60
CA PRO A 21 24.29 9.77 0.27
C PRO A 21 25.35 10.84 -0.02
N GLY A 22 25.91 11.44 1.02
CA GLY A 22 26.89 12.54 0.89
C GLY A 22 26.29 13.92 0.62
N ASN A 23 24.96 14.06 0.78
CA ASN A 23 24.18 15.28 0.54
C ASN A 23 24.13 15.72 -0.93
N TYR A 24 24.24 14.76 -1.86
CA TYR A 24 24.09 14.99 -3.29
C TYR A 24 22.63 14.96 -3.74
N LEU A 25 22.31 15.67 -4.81
CA LEU A 25 21.02 15.64 -5.49
C LEU A 25 21.24 15.18 -6.92
N ARG A 26 20.29 14.43 -7.50
CA ARG A 26 20.30 14.13 -8.92
C ARG A 26 20.00 15.41 -9.71
N TYR A 27 20.88 15.77 -10.65
CA TYR A 27 20.81 17.04 -11.36
C TYR A 27 19.54 17.19 -12.19
N ASP A 28 19.12 16.14 -12.91
CA ASP A 28 17.93 16.19 -13.76
C ASP A 28 16.63 16.33 -12.97
N GLU A 29 16.53 15.72 -11.80
CA GLU A 29 15.37 15.86 -10.91
C GLU A 29 15.27 17.28 -10.37
N PHE A 30 16.41 17.84 -9.92
CA PHE A 30 16.49 19.24 -9.49
C PHE A 30 16.12 20.20 -10.62
N ARG A 31 16.68 20.01 -11.81
CA ARG A 31 16.39 20.83 -13.00
C ARG A 31 14.91 20.80 -13.35
N THR A 32 14.32 19.61 -13.36
CA THR A 32 12.88 19.43 -13.62
C THR A 32 12.03 20.12 -12.55
N CYS A 33 12.42 19.98 -11.28
CA CYS A 33 11.72 20.63 -10.17
C CYS A 33 11.79 22.17 -10.29
N PHE A 34 12.98 22.72 -10.54
CA PHE A 34 13.18 24.16 -10.68
C PHE A 34 12.41 24.72 -11.87
N ASN A 35 12.47 24.07 -13.03
CA ASN A 35 11.72 24.52 -14.22
C ASN A 35 10.22 24.55 -13.97
N LYS A 36 9.66 23.54 -13.29
CA LYS A 36 8.24 23.54 -12.90
C LYS A 36 7.87 24.69 -11.95
N LEU A 37 8.78 25.09 -11.07
CA LEU A 37 8.56 26.24 -10.18
C LEU A 37 8.62 27.57 -10.94
N VAL A 38 9.54 27.68 -11.89
CA VAL A 38 9.69 28.85 -12.76
C VAL A 38 8.50 28.98 -13.69
N GLU A 39 8.07 27.92 -14.38
CA GLU A 39 6.92 27.91 -15.29
C GLU A 39 5.63 28.42 -14.62
N LYS A 40 5.44 28.14 -13.33
CA LYS A 40 4.29 28.65 -12.57
C LYS A 40 4.31 30.17 -12.33
N ARG A 41 5.44 30.84 -12.50
CA ARG A 41 5.63 32.27 -12.25
C ARG A 41 6.08 33.06 -13.47
N ASN A 42 6.68 32.39 -14.45
CA ASN A 42 7.29 33.00 -15.61
C ASN A 42 7.33 32.00 -16.78
N ASN A 43 6.90 32.42 -17.97
CA ASN A 43 6.84 31.58 -19.17
C ASN A 43 8.16 31.51 -19.95
N VAL A 44 9.26 32.02 -19.38
CA VAL A 44 10.58 32.01 -20.03
C VAL A 44 11.44 30.91 -19.42
N PRO A 45 11.89 29.93 -20.21
CA PRO A 45 12.82 28.90 -19.75
C PRO A 45 14.13 29.55 -19.25
N LEU A 46 14.58 29.15 -18.07
CA LEU A 46 15.83 29.63 -17.50
C LEU A 46 16.93 28.58 -17.62
N ASP A 47 18.14 29.02 -17.93
CA ASP A 47 19.32 28.15 -18.02
C ASP A 47 19.84 27.82 -16.61
N VAL A 48 19.41 26.66 -16.10
CA VAL A 48 19.69 26.21 -14.73
C VAL A 48 21.19 26.09 -14.46
N GLU A 49 21.98 25.68 -15.45
CA GLU A 49 23.42 25.48 -15.28
C GLU A 49 24.12 26.82 -15.07
N LYS A 50 23.83 27.81 -15.92
CA LYS A 50 24.35 29.19 -15.76
C LYS A 50 23.94 29.84 -14.45
N LEU A 51 22.69 29.60 -14.00
CA LEU A 51 22.21 30.15 -12.74
C LEU A 51 22.91 29.50 -11.53
N LEU A 52 23.16 28.20 -11.57
CA LEU A 52 23.92 27.52 -10.52
C LEU A 52 25.38 27.99 -10.50
N GLU A 53 26.03 28.18 -11.65
CA GLU A 53 27.38 28.73 -11.74
C GLU A 53 27.46 30.16 -11.20
N SER A 54 26.47 30.99 -11.50
CA SER A 54 26.41 32.38 -11.06
C SER A 54 26.14 32.52 -9.55
N TYR A 55 25.08 31.86 -9.04
CA TYR A 55 24.65 32.04 -7.65
C TYR A 55 25.33 31.11 -6.66
N TYR A 56 25.80 29.95 -7.12
CA TYR A 56 26.44 28.91 -6.30
C TYR A 56 27.74 28.39 -6.94
N PRO A 57 28.74 29.27 -7.21
CA PRO A 57 29.99 28.89 -7.88
C PRO A 57 30.82 27.83 -7.13
N LYS A 58 30.50 27.60 -5.85
CA LYS A 58 31.15 26.60 -4.99
C LYS A 58 30.34 25.29 -4.88
N ALA A 59 29.30 25.11 -5.69
CA ALA A 59 28.60 23.84 -5.80
C ALA A 59 29.57 22.75 -6.28
N LYS A 60 29.47 21.57 -5.69
CA LYS A 60 30.28 20.42 -6.09
C LYS A 60 29.46 19.53 -6.99
N TYR A 61 30.01 19.18 -8.15
CA TYR A 61 29.39 18.30 -9.13
C TYR A 61 30.09 16.94 -9.15
N GLU A 62 29.32 15.88 -9.37
CA GLU A 62 29.79 14.52 -9.57
C GLU A 62 29.12 13.97 -10.86
N PRO A 63 29.81 14.01 -12.01
CA PRO A 63 29.23 13.62 -13.29
C PRO A 63 28.83 12.14 -13.37
N CYS A 64 29.52 11.28 -12.62
CA CYS A 64 29.31 9.83 -12.61
C CYS A 64 28.93 9.34 -11.21
N TYR A 65 27.95 9.99 -10.58
CA TYR A 65 27.51 9.60 -9.25
C TYR A 65 26.79 8.26 -9.31
N GLN A 66 27.28 7.29 -8.54
CA GLN A 66 26.69 5.97 -8.40
C GLN A 66 26.31 5.73 -6.93
N PRO A 67 24.99 5.71 -6.59
CA PRO A 67 24.55 5.32 -5.27
C PRO A 67 24.96 3.87 -4.95
N GLN A 68 25.47 3.63 -3.73
CA GLN A 68 25.86 2.28 -3.29
C GLN A 68 24.68 1.29 -3.40
N GLY A 69 24.92 0.15 -4.05
CA GLY A 69 23.88 -0.88 -4.27
C GLY A 69 22.97 -0.62 -5.47
N THR A 70 23.27 0.39 -6.29
CA THR A 70 22.57 0.65 -7.56
C THR A 70 23.55 0.58 -8.73
N GLY A 71 23.10 0.04 -9.87
CA GLY A 71 23.85 0.07 -11.14
C GLY A 71 23.68 1.36 -11.93
N GLU A 72 22.94 2.33 -11.38
CA GLU A 72 22.59 3.58 -12.06
C GLU A 72 23.68 4.63 -11.88
N VAL A 73 24.09 5.28 -12.97
CA VAL A 73 25.10 6.35 -12.98
C VAL A 73 24.46 7.62 -13.55
N PHE A 74 24.58 8.74 -12.85
CA PHE A 74 24.02 10.02 -13.29
C PHE A 74 24.79 11.23 -12.76
N LYS A 75 24.55 12.40 -13.36
CA LYS A 75 25.10 13.68 -12.88
C LYS A 75 24.41 14.07 -11.58
N ALA A 76 25.20 14.24 -10.53
CA ALA A 76 24.75 14.73 -9.24
C ALA A 76 25.47 16.02 -8.85
N PHE A 77 24.88 16.79 -7.93
CA PHE A 77 25.53 17.99 -7.39
C PHE A 77 25.10 18.25 -5.96
N ARG A 78 25.86 19.08 -5.25
CA ARG A 78 25.52 19.56 -3.90
C ARG A 78 25.96 20.99 -3.66
N ILE A 79 25.17 21.70 -2.89
CA ILE A 79 25.45 23.05 -2.39
C ILE A 79 25.71 22.93 -0.88
N ALA A 80 26.82 23.50 -0.40
CA ALA A 80 27.10 23.45 1.04
C ALA A 80 26.06 24.30 1.81
N PRO A 81 25.60 23.85 2.99
CA PRO A 81 24.46 24.46 3.70
C PRO A 81 24.63 25.96 3.99
N ASN A 82 25.86 26.42 4.22
CA ASN A 82 26.17 27.82 4.49
C ASN A 82 25.92 28.77 3.29
N TYR A 83 25.80 28.24 2.06
CA TYR A 83 25.46 29.03 0.88
C TYR A 83 23.96 29.15 0.62
N LEU A 84 23.13 28.31 1.27
CA LEU A 84 21.67 28.30 1.15
C LEU A 84 21.03 29.34 2.09
N LYS A 85 21.25 30.62 1.82
CA LYS A 85 20.91 31.72 2.73
C LYS A 85 19.39 31.84 2.97
N ILE A 86 18.57 31.65 1.93
CA ILE A 86 17.11 31.80 2.00
C ILE A 86 16.52 30.61 2.78
N THR A 87 17.03 29.41 2.52
CA THR A 87 16.74 28.18 3.24
C THR A 87 17.05 28.31 4.73
N ASN A 88 18.23 28.82 5.07
CA ASN A 88 18.66 28.97 6.46
C ASN A 88 17.80 30.01 7.20
N ALA A 89 17.50 31.15 6.56
CA ALA A 89 16.62 32.17 7.15
C ALA A 89 15.20 31.64 7.43
N LEU A 90 14.65 30.82 6.51
CA LEU A 90 13.34 30.18 6.73
C LEU A 90 13.42 29.12 7.85
N LYS A 91 14.50 28.34 7.91
CA LYS A 91 14.73 27.38 9.01
C LYS A 91 14.76 28.07 10.36
N GLU A 92 15.51 29.15 10.51
CA GLU A 92 15.59 29.92 11.76
C GLU A 92 14.22 30.43 12.22
N LYS A 93 13.40 30.94 11.29
CA LYS A 93 12.02 31.38 11.58
C LYS A 93 11.12 30.24 12.04
N ILE A 94 11.21 29.08 11.37
CA ILE A 94 10.45 27.88 11.77
C ILE A 94 10.92 27.41 13.15
N GLU A 95 12.23 27.34 13.41
CA GLU A 95 12.76 26.96 14.72
C GLU A 95 12.32 27.92 15.83
N ALA A 96 12.30 29.22 15.57
CA ALA A 96 11.77 30.22 16.49
C ALA A 96 10.27 30.03 16.75
N ALA A 97 9.49 29.69 15.71
CA ALA A 97 8.07 29.36 15.87
C ALA A 97 7.90 28.14 16.78
N PHE A 98 8.65 27.06 16.56
CA PHE A 98 8.66 25.88 17.44
C PHE A 98 9.14 26.20 18.86
N ALA A 99 10.10 27.11 19.04
CA ALA A 99 10.58 27.55 20.35
C ALA A 99 9.51 28.31 21.15
N SER A 100 8.67 29.07 20.46
CA SER A 100 7.70 29.99 21.05
C SER A 100 6.32 29.42 21.34
N VAL A 101 6.10 28.12 21.10
CA VAL A 101 4.82 27.44 21.38
C VAL A 101 5.04 26.35 22.42
N VAL A 102 4.19 26.35 23.44
CA VAL A 102 4.21 25.36 24.52
C VAL A 102 3.80 24.00 23.95
N SER A 103 4.58 22.96 24.24
CA SER A 103 4.26 21.58 23.91
C SER A 103 3.50 20.90 25.03
N ASP A 104 2.81 19.80 24.72
CA ASP A 104 2.35 18.85 25.75
C ASP A 104 3.52 18.07 26.38
N ASP A 105 3.20 17.23 27.36
CA ASP A 105 4.17 16.43 28.14
C ASP A 105 5.03 15.49 27.26
N ASP A 106 4.51 15.11 26.09
CA ASP A 106 5.18 14.25 25.10
C ASP A 106 5.94 15.04 24.01
N GLY A 107 5.96 16.37 24.14
CA GLY A 107 6.65 17.29 23.23
C GLY A 107 5.88 17.66 21.96
N TRP A 108 4.59 17.32 21.85
CA TRP A 108 3.77 17.64 20.68
C TRP A 108 3.17 19.05 20.76
N ILE A 109 3.17 19.73 19.61
CA ILE A 109 2.66 21.08 19.44
C ILE A 109 1.55 21.07 18.38
N PRO A 110 0.42 21.75 18.58
CA PRO A 110 -0.55 22.01 17.53
C PRO A 110 0.08 22.69 16.31
N PHE A 111 0.09 22.04 15.15
CA PHE A 111 0.83 22.54 13.99
C PHE A 111 0.25 23.85 13.44
N ALA A 112 -1.06 24.09 13.64
CA ALA A 112 -1.69 25.36 13.31
C ALA A 112 -1.04 26.55 14.03
N ALA A 113 -0.57 26.37 15.27
CA ALA A 113 0.11 27.41 16.05
C ALA A 113 1.52 27.73 15.53
N ILE A 114 2.15 26.78 14.83
CA ILE A 114 3.39 27.02 14.09
C ILE A 114 3.08 27.79 12.79
N GLY A 115 2.06 27.35 12.06
CA GLY A 115 1.63 27.95 10.80
C GLY A 115 1.22 29.42 10.93
N SER A 116 0.66 29.84 12.07
CA SER A 116 0.30 31.24 12.33
C SER A 116 1.51 32.15 12.60
N LYS A 117 2.67 31.59 12.94
CA LYS A 117 3.89 32.36 13.30
C LYS A 117 4.90 32.48 12.17
N VAL A 118 4.71 31.77 11.06
CA VAL A 118 5.57 31.86 9.86
C VAL A 118 4.79 32.51 8.73
N ALA A 119 5.24 33.67 8.27
CA ALA A 119 4.58 34.42 7.21
C ALA A 119 4.50 33.59 5.91
N LYS A 120 3.33 33.61 5.25
CA LYS A 120 3.06 32.78 4.06
C LYS A 120 4.05 33.04 2.93
N ASP A 121 4.35 34.31 2.69
CA ASP A 121 5.27 34.74 1.63
C ASP A 121 6.66 34.08 1.73
N GLU A 122 7.15 33.84 2.94
CA GLU A 122 8.51 33.33 3.18
C GLU A 122 8.76 31.94 2.59
N TYR A 123 7.76 31.05 2.65
CA TYR A 123 7.85 29.71 2.07
C TYR A 123 7.18 29.62 0.69
N LEU A 124 6.13 30.42 0.45
CA LEU A 124 5.50 30.47 -0.87
C LEU A 124 6.50 30.97 -1.91
N LYS A 125 7.34 31.99 -1.63
CA LYS A 125 8.35 32.49 -2.57
C LYS A 125 9.41 31.45 -2.95
N MET A 126 9.64 30.44 -2.12
CA MET A 126 10.51 29.30 -2.45
C MET A 126 9.80 28.23 -3.29
N GLY A 127 8.48 28.31 -3.47
CA GLY A 127 7.71 27.37 -4.27
C GLY A 127 7.07 26.24 -3.46
N PHE A 128 7.14 26.28 -2.13
CA PHE A 128 6.35 25.39 -1.28
C PHE A 128 4.87 25.75 -1.36
N ILE A 129 3.98 24.76 -1.38
CA ILE A 129 2.54 24.99 -1.44
C ILE A 129 1.91 25.28 -0.07
N GLY A 130 2.67 25.04 1.01
CA GLY A 130 2.22 25.27 2.38
C GLY A 130 3.33 25.07 3.39
N ILE A 131 3.15 25.63 4.60
CA ILE A 131 4.13 25.55 5.69
C ILE A 131 4.48 24.11 6.08
N ARG A 132 3.54 23.16 5.96
CA ARG A 132 3.79 21.74 6.22
C ARG A 132 4.87 21.17 5.30
N GLN A 133 4.74 21.39 3.99
CA GLN A 133 5.71 20.93 3.00
C GLN A 133 7.08 21.57 3.25
N ALA A 134 7.11 22.88 3.57
CA ALA A 134 8.36 23.56 3.91
C ALA A 134 9.05 22.90 5.12
N VAL A 135 8.31 22.59 6.19
CA VAL A 135 8.87 21.94 7.37
C VAL A 135 9.36 20.52 7.05
N GLU A 136 8.59 19.71 6.33
CA GLU A 136 8.95 18.35 5.93
C GLU A 136 10.23 18.34 5.06
N CYS A 137 10.34 19.22 4.07
CA CYS A 137 11.51 19.31 3.19
C CYS A 137 12.77 19.83 3.90
N LEU A 138 12.61 20.84 4.76
CA LEU A 138 13.74 21.54 5.39
C LEU A 138 14.31 20.78 6.59
N PHE A 139 13.46 20.11 7.37
CA PHE A 139 13.83 19.43 8.61
C PHE A 139 13.81 17.90 8.50
N ARG A 140 13.20 17.34 7.45
CA ARG A 140 13.17 15.89 7.17
C ARG A 140 12.79 15.09 8.42
N LYS A 141 13.62 14.11 8.80
CA LYS A 141 13.41 13.22 9.94
C LYS A 141 13.52 13.90 11.31
N ARG A 142 13.89 15.19 11.40
CA ARG A 142 13.99 15.89 12.69
C ARG A 142 12.63 16.30 13.25
N ILE A 143 11.67 16.62 12.39
CA ILE A 143 10.33 17.03 12.82
C ILE A 143 9.35 15.91 12.46
N GLU A 144 8.66 15.40 13.46
CA GLU A 144 7.62 14.39 13.30
C GLU A 144 6.26 15.05 13.23
N PHE A 145 5.37 14.45 12.43
CA PHE A 145 3.97 14.85 12.31
C PHE A 145 3.06 13.69 12.69
N ARG A 146 1.98 13.98 13.40
CA ARG A 146 0.86 13.05 13.59
C ARG A 146 -0.48 13.74 13.40
N ILE A 147 -1.47 12.96 13.00
CA ILE A 147 -2.86 13.40 13.01
C ILE A 147 -3.32 13.34 14.46
N GLY A 148 -3.92 14.41 14.96
CA GLY A 148 -4.49 14.43 16.31
C GLY A 148 -5.75 13.57 16.37
N ASP A 149 -5.99 12.96 17.52
CA ASP A 149 -7.19 12.18 17.78
C ASP A 149 -8.40 13.11 18.04
N PRO A 150 -9.40 13.14 17.14
CA PRO A 150 -10.57 14.00 17.30
C PRO A 150 -11.40 13.65 18.55
N SER A 151 -11.38 12.38 18.99
CA SER A 151 -12.11 11.93 20.18
C SER A 151 -11.53 12.49 21.48
N LYS A 152 -10.27 12.94 21.44
CA LYS A 152 -9.54 13.55 22.56
C LYS A 152 -9.45 15.07 22.46
N HIS A 153 -10.24 15.68 21.55
CA HIS A 153 -10.17 17.10 21.24
C HIS A 153 -8.75 17.59 20.85
N GLU A 154 -7.92 16.70 20.29
CA GLU A 154 -6.60 17.09 19.83
C GLU A 154 -6.67 17.96 18.57
N ALA A 155 -5.68 18.83 18.39
CA ALA A 155 -5.54 19.59 17.15
C ALA A 155 -5.36 18.65 15.94
N PRO A 156 -6.01 18.91 14.79
CA PRO A 156 -6.03 17.99 13.64
C PRO A 156 -4.65 17.52 13.16
N VAL A 157 -3.63 18.37 13.28
CA VAL A 157 -2.24 18.04 13.00
C VAL A 157 -1.38 18.53 14.16
N LYS A 158 -0.56 17.64 14.71
CA LYS A 158 0.45 17.97 15.73
C LYS A 158 1.84 17.71 15.16
N ALA A 159 2.81 18.50 15.57
CA ALA A 159 4.20 18.39 15.18
C ALA A 159 5.13 18.38 16.40
N ARG A 160 6.28 17.71 16.28
CA ARG A 160 7.25 17.58 17.38
C ARG A 160 8.68 17.67 16.85
N ASP A 161 9.51 18.49 17.47
CA ASP A 161 10.94 18.63 17.12
C ASP A 161 11.79 17.69 17.99
N LEU A 162 12.34 16.63 17.37
CA LEU A 162 13.15 15.62 18.06
C LEU A 162 14.44 16.19 18.67
N LYS A 163 14.96 17.30 18.15
CA LYS A 163 16.15 17.97 18.72
C LYS A 163 15.89 18.45 20.15
N LYS A 164 14.65 18.84 20.47
CA LYS A 164 14.28 19.30 21.82
C LYS A 164 14.18 18.18 22.85
N LEU A 165 13.98 16.94 22.41
CA LEU A 165 13.90 15.76 23.27
C LEU A 165 15.28 15.11 23.54
N GLY A 166 16.37 15.70 23.05
CA GLY A 166 17.72 15.11 23.18
C GLY A 166 17.93 13.85 22.35
N ILE A 167 16.97 13.48 21.48
CA ILE A 167 17.05 12.31 20.62
C ILE A 167 17.93 12.67 19.41
N LYS A 168 19.14 12.08 19.34
CA LYS A 168 19.99 12.23 18.15
C LYS A 168 19.30 11.56 16.96
N SER A 169 19.10 12.31 15.88
CA SER A 169 18.62 11.77 14.61
C SER A 169 19.42 10.51 14.24
N PRO A 170 18.78 9.41 13.82
CA PRO A 170 19.51 8.20 13.45
C PRO A 170 20.43 8.48 12.27
N THR A 171 21.74 8.46 12.53
CA THR A 171 22.77 8.42 11.51
C THR A 171 22.59 7.15 10.70
N SER A 172 22.71 7.29 9.38
CA SER A 172 22.54 6.29 8.33
C SER A 172 22.97 4.87 8.70
N THR A 173 22.14 3.87 8.41
CA THR A 173 22.33 2.84 7.35
C THR A 173 21.28 1.74 7.52
N VAL A 174 20.06 1.93 7.01
CA VAL A 174 19.18 0.85 6.53
C VAL A 174 18.34 1.46 5.41
N ALA A 175 18.41 0.87 4.22
CA ALA A 175 17.60 1.26 3.08
C ALA A 175 16.12 0.99 3.38
N ILE A 176 15.42 2.01 3.88
CA ILE A 176 13.96 2.05 3.88
C ILE A 176 13.58 2.74 2.57
N ARG A 177 12.92 2.01 1.67
CA ARG A 177 12.21 2.56 0.52
C ARG A 177 11.23 3.62 1.05
N VAL A 178 11.60 4.89 0.91
CA VAL A 178 10.66 5.99 1.08
C VAL A 178 10.00 6.15 -0.27
N SER A 179 8.74 5.70 -0.36
CA SER A 179 7.88 6.06 -1.48
C SER A 179 7.84 7.58 -1.59
N SER A 180 8.13 8.07 -2.78
CA SER A 180 7.90 9.46 -3.15
C SER A 180 6.43 9.78 -2.95
N GLN A 181 6.05 10.43 -1.85
CA GLN A 181 4.74 11.05 -1.75
C GLN A 181 4.72 12.29 -2.65
N THR A 182 4.47 12.08 -3.93
CA THR A 182 3.70 13.02 -4.75
C THR A 182 2.41 13.32 -3.97
N LEU A 183 2.05 14.59 -3.75
CA LEU A 183 0.73 14.95 -3.26
C LEU A 183 -0.32 14.43 -4.26
N SER A 184 -0.76 13.19 -4.09
CA SER A 184 -1.83 12.61 -4.87
C SER A 184 -3.16 13.11 -4.32
N LEU A 185 -4.04 13.56 -5.20
CA LEU A 185 -5.44 13.83 -4.84
C LEU A 185 -5.99 12.58 -4.18
N LYS A 186 -6.59 12.69 -2.99
CA LYS A 186 -7.24 11.55 -2.33
C LYS A 186 -8.41 11.09 -3.21
N GLN A 187 -8.27 9.94 -3.85
CA GLN A 187 -9.23 9.43 -4.85
C GLN A 187 -10.31 8.51 -4.26
N GLY A 188 -10.05 7.92 -3.09
CA GLY A 188 -10.93 6.96 -2.42
C GLY A 188 -10.57 6.78 -0.94
N SER A 189 -11.42 6.09 -0.19
CA SER A 189 -11.15 5.72 1.21
C SER A 189 -10.03 4.68 1.31
N TYR A 190 -9.94 3.79 0.33
CA TYR A 190 -8.83 2.87 0.07
C TYR A 190 -8.74 2.65 -1.45
N ILE A 191 -7.54 2.76 -2.01
CA ILE A 191 -7.23 2.49 -3.42
C ILE A 191 -5.76 2.03 -3.49
N GLY A 192 -5.49 0.97 -4.24
CA GLY A 192 -4.12 0.49 -4.45
C GLY A 192 -3.24 1.52 -5.18
N GLU A 193 -1.94 1.50 -4.90
CA GLU A 193 -0.98 2.44 -5.50
C GLU A 193 -0.93 2.31 -7.03
N SER A 194 -0.88 1.08 -7.54
CA SER A 194 -0.88 0.76 -8.97
C SER A 194 -2.02 1.43 -9.74
N ILE A 195 -3.27 1.21 -9.30
CA ILE A 195 -4.45 1.76 -9.97
C ILE A 195 -4.58 3.28 -9.74
N SER A 196 -4.17 3.79 -8.57
CA SER A 196 -4.15 5.23 -8.28
C SER A 196 -3.12 6.00 -9.13
N ASN A 197 -2.02 5.36 -9.50
CA ASN A 197 -1.01 5.92 -10.40
C ASN A 197 -1.46 5.81 -11.86
N PHE A 198 -2.16 4.74 -12.20
CA PHE A 198 -2.68 4.51 -13.55
C PHE A 198 -3.78 5.52 -13.94
N ALA A 199 -4.76 5.74 -13.07
CA ALA A 199 -5.95 6.53 -13.44
C ALA A 199 -6.44 7.48 -12.35
N TYR A 200 -7.03 8.58 -12.82
CA TYR A 200 -7.80 9.49 -12.00
C TYR A 200 -9.28 9.11 -11.99
N PHE A 201 -9.90 9.09 -10.82
CA PHE A 201 -11.32 8.82 -10.62
C PHE A 201 -12.08 10.11 -10.30
N PRO A 202 -12.86 10.65 -11.25
CA PRO A 202 -13.61 11.88 -11.02
C PRO A 202 -14.68 11.71 -9.94
N LYS A 203 -14.87 12.75 -9.13
CA LYS A 203 -15.98 12.79 -8.18
C LYS A 203 -17.32 12.97 -8.92
N PRO A 204 -18.42 12.37 -8.44
CA PRO A 204 -19.74 12.62 -8.99
C PRO A 204 -20.11 14.10 -8.91
N LYS A 205 -20.67 14.66 -9.99
CA LYS A 205 -21.11 16.08 -10.01
C LYS A 205 -22.18 16.37 -8.96
N ASP A 206 -23.10 15.43 -8.78
CA ASP A 206 -24.25 15.57 -7.86
C ASP A 206 -23.89 15.29 -6.40
N LYS A 207 -22.72 14.69 -6.13
CA LYS A 207 -22.25 14.30 -4.79
C LYS A 207 -20.72 14.53 -4.65
N PRO A 208 -20.25 15.79 -4.59
CA PRO A 208 -18.83 16.13 -4.55
C PRO A 208 -18.11 15.72 -3.24
N ASP A 209 -18.87 15.35 -2.21
CA ASP A 209 -18.33 14.86 -0.94
C ASP A 209 -17.86 13.40 -1.04
N ILE A 210 -18.37 12.64 -2.02
CA ILE A 210 -17.97 11.26 -2.25
C ILE A 210 -16.72 11.25 -3.14
N LEU A 211 -15.72 10.48 -2.72
CA LEU A 211 -14.49 10.29 -3.48
C LEU A 211 -14.79 9.47 -4.76
N GLY A 212 -14.14 9.81 -5.88
CA GLY A 212 -14.49 9.25 -7.19
C GLY A 212 -14.35 7.72 -7.27
N TRP A 213 -13.30 7.16 -6.67
CA TRP A 213 -13.13 5.71 -6.58
C TRP A 213 -14.23 5.06 -5.77
N ASP A 214 -14.58 5.64 -4.61
CA ASP A 214 -15.63 5.11 -3.76
C ASP A 214 -17.00 5.14 -4.45
N ALA A 215 -17.27 6.17 -5.25
CA ALA A 215 -18.47 6.24 -6.08
C ALA A 215 -18.49 5.17 -7.18
N ALA A 216 -17.37 5.01 -7.91
CA ALA A 216 -17.25 4.01 -8.97
C ALA A 216 -17.44 2.57 -8.44
N ILE A 217 -16.85 2.27 -7.28
CA ILE A 217 -17.00 0.96 -6.60
C ILE A 217 -18.44 0.71 -6.17
N ASN A 218 -19.11 1.74 -5.66
CA ASN A 218 -20.51 1.62 -5.26
C ASN A 218 -21.40 1.36 -6.47
N ASP A 219 -21.23 2.12 -7.55
CA ASP A 219 -21.95 1.96 -8.81
C ASP A 219 -21.77 0.55 -9.40
N LEU A 220 -20.52 0.09 -9.51
CA LEU A 220 -20.19 -1.27 -9.97
C LEU A 220 -20.97 -2.33 -9.22
N ALA A 221 -20.90 -2.32 -7.89
CA ALA A 221 -21.50 -3.39 -7.09
C ALA A 221 -23.00 -3.26 -6.83
N VAL A 222 -23.65 -2.11 -7.11
CA VAL A 222 -25.11 -1.99 -7.00
C VAL A 222 -25.79 -2.20 -8.34
N ASN A 223 -25.19 -1.69 -9.43
CA ASN A 223 -25.90 -1.51 -10.69
C ASN A 223 -25.42 -2.45 -11.80
N LEU A 224 -24.26 -3.11 -11.67
CA LEU A 224 -23.64 -3.82 -12.78
C LEU A 224 -23.15 -5.23 -12.44
N ALA A 225 -22.31 -5.38 -11.41
CA ALA A 225 -21.73 -6.66 -11.04
C ALA A 225 -22.78 -7.61 -10.46
N LEU A 226 -22.56 -8.91 -10.68
CA LEU A 226 -23.29 -9.98 -10.03
C LEU A 226 -23.36 -9.74 -8.52
N ASP A 227 -24.56 -9.90 -7.95
CA ASP A 227 -24.81 -9.59 -6.54
C ASP A 227 -23.91 -10.41 -5.61
N GLU A 228 -23.22 -9.70 -4.73
CA GLU A 228 -22.31 -10.29 -3.75
C GLU A 228 -22.13 -9.37 -2.53
N ARG A 229 -21.87 -9.99 -1.38
CA ARG A 229 -21.53 -9.29 -0.15
C ARG A 229 -20.07 -8.81 -0.17
N TRP A 230 -19.89 -7.51 -0.41
CA TRP A 230 -18.57 -6.85 -0.47
C TRP A 230 -18.11 -6.19 0.86
N TYR A 231 -18.63 -6.63 2.00
CA TYR A 231 -18.40 -6.04 3.33
C TYR A 231 -18.48 -7.10 4.44
N TYR A 232 -17.76 -6.89 5.56
CA TYR A 232 -17.78 -7.82 6.70
C TYR A 232 -18.96 -7.54 7.64
N ASP A 233 -19.16 -6.29 8.03
CA ASP A 233 -20.25 -5.85 8.91
C ASP A 233 -21.16 -4.83 8.22
N GLU A 234 -22.41 -4.67 8.68
CA GLU A 234 -23.35 -3.69 8.11
C GLU A 234 -22.82 -2.25 8.13
N LYS A 235 -21.96 -1.91 9.10
CA LYS A 235 -21.28 -0.60 9.17
C LYS A 235 -20.36 -0.33 7.96
N ASP A 236 -19.84 -1.39 7.34
CA ASP A 236 -18.88 -1.33 6.23
C ASP A 236 -19.56 -1.42 4.86
N LYS A 237 -20.88 -1.61 4.83
CA LYS A 237 -21.67 -1.84 3.62
C LYS A 237 -21.50 -0.76 2.55
N LEU A 238 -21.41 0.50 2.97
CA LEU A 238 -21.17 1.63 2.08
C LEU A 238 -19.70 1.76 1.66
N ALA A 239 -18.78 1.28 2.49
CA ALA A 239 -17.35 1.36 2.24
C ALA A 239 -16.87 0.28 1.25
N LYS A 240 -17.55 -0.87 1.17
CA LYS A 240 -17.23 -2.02 0.30
C LYS A 240 -15.73 -2.38 0.29
N PRO A 241 -15.10 -2.60 1.46
CA PRO A 241 -13.65 -2.79 1.56
C PRO A 241 -13.14 -3.99 0.76
N ILE A 242 -13.92 -5.08 0.69
CA ILE A 242 -13.55 -6.31 -0.02
C ILE A 242 -13.39 -6.04 -1.52
N LEU A 243 -14.36 -5.31 -2.12
CA LEU A 243 -14.33 -5.01 -3.55
C LEU A 243 -13.19 -4.04 -3.92
N LYS A 244 -12.90 -3.07 -3.05
CA LYS A 244 -11.78 -2.14 -3.25
C LYS A 244 -10.45 -2.87 -3.24
N ASN A 245 -10.26 -3.81 -2.31
CA ASN A 245 -9.09 -4.68 -2.25
C ASN A 245 -9.01 -5.55 -3.50
N TYR A 246 -10.11 -6.20 -3.87
CA TYR A 246 -10.21 -7.05 -5.06
C TYR A 246 -9.73 -6.30 -6.31
N LEU A 247 -10.35 -5.18 -6.67
CA LEU A 247 -9.97 -4.46 -7.90
C LEU A 247 -8.55 -3.90 -7.86
N SER A 248 -8.08 -3.47 -6.68
CA SER A 248 -6.70 -2.96 -6.52
C SER A 248 -5.67 -4.06 -6.79
N TYR A 249 -5.84 -5.23 -6.19
CA TYR A 249 -4.91 -6.35 -6.37
C TYR A 249 -5.09 -7.07 -7.72
N THR A 250 -6.30 -7.09 -8.28
CA THR A 250 -6.52 -7.57 -9.65
C THR A 250 -5.79 -6.68 -10.65
N PHE A 251 -5.84 -5.37 -10.49
CA PHE A 251 -5.10 -4.46 -11.37
C PHE A 251 -3.58 -4.64 -11.23
N GLU A 252 -3.07 -4.77 -10.00
CA GLU A 252 -1.65 -5.07 -9.75
C GLU A 252 -1.22 -6.40 -10.38
N ARG A 253 -2.07 -7.44 -10.32
CA ARG A 253 -1.81 -8.71 -11.00
C ARG A 253 -1.74 -8.56 -12.52
N LEU A 254 -2.65 -7.80 -13.12
CA LEU A 254 -2.65 -7.55 -14.56
C LEU A 254 -1.36 -6.83 -15.01
N GLN A 255 -0.87 -5.86 -14.22
CA GLN A 255 0.39 -5.19 -14.50
C GLN A 255 1.57 -6.17 -14.49
N TYR A 256 1.63 -7.03 -13.47
CA TYR A 256 2.67 -8.05 -13.37
C TYR A 256 2.64 -9.03 -14.57
N GLU A 257 1.45 -9.50 -14.96
CA GLU A 257 1.31 -10.39 -16.13
C GLU A 257 1.72 -9.72 -17.43
N ASP A 258 1.42 -8.43 -17.60
CA ASP A 258 1.83 -7.66 -18.76
C ASP A 258 3.35 -7.44 -18.79
N GLU A 259 3.99 -7.22 -17.64
CA GLU A 259 5.45 -7.17 -17.51
C GLU A 259 6.10 -8.50 -17.94
N GLU A 260 5.60 -9.63 -17.43
CA GLU A 260 6.09 -10.96 -17.83
C GLU A 260 5.86 -11.24 -19.32
N GLU A 261 4.71 -10.85 -19.86
CA GLU A 261 4.38 -11.02 -21.27
C GLU A 261 5.28 -10.18 -22.18
N ILE A 262 5.64 -8.96 -21.78
CA ILE A 262 6.61 -8.13 -22.51
C ILE A 262 7.98 -8.79 -22.54
N GLU A 263 8.43 -9.40 -21.43
CA GLU A 263 9.69 -10.12 -21.39
C GLU A 263 9.66 -11.39 -22.24
N ARG A 264 8.56 -12.15 -22.16
CA ARG A 264 8.34 -13.38 -22.92
C ARG A 264 8.27 -13.11 -24.41
N SER A 265 7.54 -12.08 -24.83
CA SER A 265 7.37 -11.73 -26.25
C SER A 265 8.69 -11.29 -26.89
N LYS A 266 9.59 -10.66 -26.13
CA LYS A 266 10.95 -10.33 -26.60
C LYS A 266 11.77 -11.59 -26.89
N LYS A 267 11.70 -12.59 -26.01
CA LYS A 267 12.39 -13.89 -26.19
C LYS A 267 11.83 -14.68 -27.38
N GLU A 268 10.50 -14.61 -27.56
CA GLU A 268 9.77 -15.31 -28.63
C GLU A 268 9.71 -14.51 -29.95
N VAL A 269 10.29 -13.30 -30.00
CA VAL A 269 10.31 -12.40 -31.16
C VAL A 269 8.91 -12.18 -31.74
N ARG A 270 7.95 -11.84 -30.86
CA ARG A 270 6.57 -11.51 -31.23
C ARG A 270 6.08 -10.26 -30.51
N LYS A 271 4.96 -9.70 -31.00
CA LYS A 271 4.26 -8.63 -30.29
C LYS A 271 3.66 -9.17 -28.98
N PRO A 272 3.72 -8.40 -27.88
CA PRO A 272 3.10 -8.79 -26.62
C PRO A 272 1.56 -8.74 -26.74
N ILE A 273 0.89 -9.67 -26.07
CA ILE A 273 -0.56 -9.74 -25.94
C ILE A 273 -0.94 -9.30 -24.53
N LEU A 274 -1.08 -7.98 -24.36
CA LEU A 274 -1.32 -7.34 -23.07
C LEU A 274 -2.77 -7.52 -22.60
N LYS A 275 -2.99 -7.39 -21.30
CA LYS A 275 -4.31 -7.43 -20.66
C LYS A 275 -4.77 -6.06 -20.19
N ILE A 276 -3.85 -5.10 -20.02
CA ILE A 276 -4.15 -3.68 -19.91
C ILE A 276 -3.92 -3.05 -21.29
N LEU A 277 -5.00 -2.79 -22.02
CA LEU A 277 -4.92 -2.26 -23.38
C LEU A 277 -4.96 -0.74 -23.35
N THR A 278 -4.08 -0.12 -24.13
CA THR A 278 -4.00 1.33 -24.31
C THR A 278 -3.86 1.66 -25.79
N ASN A 279 -4.52 2.72 -26.25
CA ASN A 279 -4.32 3.31 -27.57
C ASN A 279 -4.13 4.83 -27.42
N GLU A 280 -4.24 5.60 -28.50
CA GLU A 280 -3.99 7.05 -28.45
C GLU A 280 -4.98 7.81 -27.55
N ASP A 281 -6.20 7.30 -27.39
CA ASP A 281 -7.32 8.00 -26.77
C ASP A 281 -7.88 7.31 -25.53
N ASN A 282 -7.75 5.99 -25.43
CA ASN A 282 -8.46 5.17 -24.45
C ASN A 282 -7.57 4.09 -23.83
N ALA A 283 -7.99 3.64 -22.64
CA ALA A 283 -7.49 2.43 -22.02
C ALA A 283 -8.63 1.55 -21.52
N VAL A 284 -8.42 0.23 -21.53
CA VAL A 284 -9.40 -0.75 -21.07
C VAL A 284 -8.70 -1.96 -20.45
N TRP A 285 -9.25 -2.45 -19.34
CA TRP A 285 -8.83 -3.71 -18.73
C TRP A 285 -10.04 -4.48 -18.19
N ASN A 286 -9.89 -5.79 -18.06
CA ASN A 286 -10.94 -6.69 -17.59
C ASN A 286 -10.91 -6.79 -16.06
N THR A 287 -12.03 -6.49 -15.40
CA THR A 287 -12.10 -6.46 -13.95
C THR A 287 -12.06 -7.84 -13.30
N GLY A 288 -12.27 -8.92 -14.07
CA GLY A 288 -12.45 -10.27 -13.55
C GLY A 288 -13.87 -10.54 -12.99
N LEU A 289 -14.69 -9.50 -12.84
CA LEU A 289 -16.09 -9.60 -12.46
C LEU A 289 -16.99 -9.73 -13.69
N VAL A 290 -18.23 -10.15 -13.43
CA VAL A 290 -19.26 -10.35 -14.44
C VAL A 290 -20.57 -9.72 -13.98
N ASP A 291 -21.48 -9.46 -14.91
CA ASP A 291 -22.86 -9.06 -14.60
C ASP A 291 -23.77 -10.28 -14.30
N ASN A 292 -25.07 -10.03 -14.15
CA ASN A 292 -26.07 -11.07 -13.83
C ASN A 292 -26.27 -12.14 -14.92
N ILE A 293 -25.77 -11.93 -16.14
CA ILE A 293 -25.80 -12.93 -17.21
C ILE A 293 -24.41 -13.50 -17.50
N TYR A 294 -23.44 -13.26 -16.61
CA TYR A 294 -22.05 -13.68 -16.71
C TYR A 294 -21.25 -12.99 -17.84
N ASP A 295 -21.71 -11.84 -18.33
CA ASP A 295 -20.94 -11.04 -19.28
C ASP A 295 -19.78 -10.33 -18.57
N PRO A 296 -18.53 -10.40 -19.08
CA PRO A 296 -17.38 -9.78 -18.44
C PRO A 296 -17.51 -8.26 -18.31
N ILE A 297 -17.15 -7.75 -17.12
CA ILE A 297 -17.12 -6.32 -16.84
C ILE A 297 -15.70 -5.79 -17.04
N TYR A 298 -15.63 -4.70 -17.79
CA TYR A 298 -14.40 -3.96 -18.10
C TYR A 298 -14.42 -2.60 -17.42
N ALA A 299 -13.23 -2.09 -17.12
CA ALA A 299 -13.03 -0.72 -16.69
C ALA A 299 -12.54 0.12 -17.87
N PHE A 300 -13.24 1.21 -18.17
CA PHE A 300 -12.97 2.09 -19.30
C PHE A 300 -12.36 3.40 -18.86
N PHE A 301 -11.39 3.89 -19.64
CA PHE A 301 -10.68 5.12 -19.37
C PHE A 301 -10.44 5.89 -20.66
N GLN A 302 -10.42 7.21 -20.54
CA GLN A 302 -9.95 8.11 -21.60
C GLN A 302 -8.62 8.74 -21.21
N LYS A 303 -7.83 9.13 -22.20
CA LYS A 303 -6.58 9.85 -21.98
C LYS A 303 -6.84 11.18 -21.30
N ASN A 304 -6.01 11.51 -20.32
CA ASN A 304 -6.05 12.80 -19.67
C ASN A 304 -5.60 13.89 -20.66
N ASN A 305 -6.47 14.89 -20.86
CA ASN A 305 -6.23 16.00 -21.79
C ASN A 305 -5.36 17.12 -21.19
N GLY A 306 -4.88 16.97 -19.95
CA GLY A 306 -4.01 17.92 -19.27
C GLY A 306 -4.69 19.24 -18.86
N LYS A 307 -6.00 19.39 -19.06
CA LYS A 307 -6.74 20.62 -18.72
C LYS A 307 -6.78 20.89 -17.21
N ASN A 308 -6.70 19.84 -16.39
CA ASN A 308 -6.64 19.96 -14.94
C ASN A 308 -5.22 19.62 -14.44
N PRO A 309 -4.38 20.62 -14.11
CA PRO A 309 -3.01 20.39 -13.64
C PRO A 309 -2.90 19.60 -12.33
N ALA A 310 -4.00 19.49 -11.57
CA ALA A 310 -4.04 18.67 -10.35
C ALA A 310 -4.16 17.17 -10.65
N VAL A 311 -4.61 16.80 -11.86
CA VAL A 311 -4.73 15.41 -12.31
C VAL A 311 -3.49 15.05 -13.11
N ILE A 312 -2.59 14.31 -12.46
CA ILE A 312 -1.29 13.90 -13.04
C ILE A 312 -1.35 12.53 -13.72
N GLN A 313 -2.42 11.77 -13.48
CA GLN A 313 -2.59 10.43 -14.03
C GLN A 313 -2.77 10.49 -15.55
N PRO A 314 -2.21 9.54 -16.31
CA PRO A 314 -2.33 9.49 -17.77
C PRO A 314 -3.76 9.20 -18.23
N TRP A 315 -4.55 8.52 -17.39
CA TRP A 315 -5.90 8.08 -17.71
C TRP A 315 -6.93 8.69 -16.75
N VAL A 316 -8.14 8.92 -17.24
CA VAL A 316 -9.30 9.36 -16.46
C VAL A 316 -10.39 8.31 -16.60
N PHE A 317 -10.89 7.82 -15.47
CA PHE A 317 -11.94 6.81 -15.41
C PHE A 317 -13.24 7.32 -16.04
N LEU A 318 -13.81 6.51 -16.94
CA LEU A 318 -15.10 6.76 -17.60
C LEU A 318 -16.24 6.03 -16.92
N GLY A 319 -16.02 4.76 -16.56
CA GLY A 319 -17.05 3.89 -16.01
C GLY A 319 -16.70 2.41 -16.13
N PHE A 320 -17.49 1.58 -15.46
CA PHE A 320 -17.49 0.14 -15.67
C PHE A 320 -18.59 -0.23 -16.68
N GLY A 321 -18.36 -1.27 -17.47
CA GLY A 321 -19.36 -1.74 -18.42
C GLY A 321 -18.98 -3.07 -19.06
N THR A 322 -19.95 -3.73 -19.69
CA THR A 322 -19.69 -4.89 -20.54
C THR A 322 -19.19 -4.45 -21.92
N ALA A 323 -18.72 -5.40 -22.73
CA ALA A 323 -18.30 -5.12 -24.10
C ALA A 323 -19.41 -4.56 -25.00
N ASN A 324 -20.68 -4.75 -24.62
CA ASN A 324 -21.86 -4.30 -25.36
C ASN A 324 -22.55 -3.08 -24.72
N SER A 325 -21.90 -2.45 -23.74
CA SER A 325 -22.41 -1.27 -23.04
C SER A 325 -22.26 0.01 -23.87
N TYR A 326 -22.59 1.16 -23.28
CA TYR A 326 -22.34 2.49 -23.85
C TYR A 326 -20.88 2.69 -24.33
N TYR A 327 -19.93 1.95 -23.75
CA TYR A 327 -18.51 1.99 -24.10
C TYR A 327 -18.09 1.02 -25.23
N GLN A 328 -19.05 0.40 -25.94
CA GLN A 328 -18.77 -0.56 -27.01
C GLN A 328 -17.79 -0.01 -28.05
N LYS A 329 -17.95 1.26 -28.46
CA LYS A 329 -17.04 1.89 -29.44
C LYS A 329 -15.59 1.88 -28.98
N ILE A 330 -15.35 2.10 -27.68
CA ILE A 330 -14.00 2.10 -27.10
C ILE A 330 -13.40 0.70 -27.17
N ILE A 331 -14.14 -0.35 -26.77
CA ILE A 331 -13.58 -1.71 -26.76
C ILE A 331 -13.35 -2.26 -28.16
N THR A 332 -14.14 -1.83 -29.15
CA THR A 332 -14.00 -2.26 -30.55
C THR A 332 -12.83 -1.59 -31.27
N ASP A 333 -12.28 -0.49 -30.74
CA ASP A 333 -11.08 0.17 -31.28
C ASP A 333 -9.78 -0.57 -30.91
N PHE A 334 -9.87 -1.65 -30.11
CA PHE A 334 -8.75 -2.51 -29.78
C PHE A 334 -8.74 -3.79 -30.63
N PRO A 335 -7.54 -4.35 -30.93
CA PRO A 335 -7.42 -5.53 -31.78
C PRO A 335 -8.03 -6.80 -31.16
N TYR A 336 -8.21 -6.82 -29.84
CA TYR A 336 -8.83 -7.91 -29.10
C TYR A 336 -9.36 -7.37 -27.75
N LYS A 337 -10.25 -8.13 -27.11
CA LYS A 337 -10.75 -7.80 -25.76
C LYS A 337 -9.72 -8.19 -24.71
N PRO A 338 -9.49 -7.37 -23.67
CA PRO A 338 -8.54 -7.71 -22.62
C PRO A 338 -8.99 -8.97 -21.87
N LYS A 339 -8.04 -9.87 -21.62
CA LYS A 339 -8.28 -11.06 -20.80
C LYS A 339 -8.28 -10.68 -19.32
N ARG A 340 -8.98 -11.47 -18.50
CA ARG A 340 -8.92 -11.34 -17.03
C ARG A 340 -7.55 -11.76 -16.48
N ALA A 341 -7.27 -11.33 -15.25
CA ALA A 341 -6.12 -11.79 -14.48
C ALA A 341 -6.16 -13.32 -14.29
N GLN A 342 -5.00 -13.95 -14.29
CA GLN A 342 -4.79 -15.37 -14.09
C GLN A 342 -3.87 -15.59 -12.88
N TYR A 343 -4.40 -16.14 -11.80
CA TYR A 343 -3.65 -16.24 -10.53
C TYR A 343 -2.77 -17.48 -10.37
N PHE A 344 -3.00 -18.51 -11.20
CA PHE A 344 -2.31 -19.78 -11.15
C PHE A 344 -2.02 -20.27 -12.58
N ASP A 345 -0.97 -21.06 -12.73
CA ASP A 345 -0.62 -21.68 -14.02
C ASP A 345 -0.86 -23.18 -14.01
N ASP A 346 -0.82 -23.80 -12.82
CA ASP A 346 -1.07 -25.21 -12.63
C ASP A 346 -2.31 -25.45 -11.74
N PRO A 347 -3.31 -26.21 -12.21
CA PRO A 347 -4.47 -26.56 -11.38
C PRO A 347 -4.12 -27.25 -10.05
N ARG A 348 -2.94 -27.88 -9.94
CA ARG A 348 -2.44 -28.47 -8.68
C ARG A 348 -2.24 -27.44 -7.59
N GLU A 349 -2.01 -26.18 -7.94
CA GLU A 349 -1.86 -25.08 -6.96
C GLU A 349 -3.18 -24.71 -6.26
N LEU A 350 -4.32 -25.17 -6.78
CA LEU A 350 -5.64 -24.89 -6.22
C LEU A 350 -6.05 -25.86 -5.10
N PHE A 351 -5.39 -27.01 -5.01
CA PHE A 351 -5.78 -28.08 -4.12
C PHE A 351 -4.63 -28.48 -3.21
N TYR A 352 -4.96 -28.86 -1.98
CA TYR A 352 -3.95 -29.43 -1.08
C TYR A 352 -3.60 -30.85 -1.54
N ASP A 353 -2.31 -31.11 -1.74
CA ASP A 353 -1.80 -32.42 -2.06
C ASP A 353 -1.72 -33.29 -0.79
N ILE A 354 -2.68 -34.21 -0.66
CA ILE A 354 -2.77 -35.12 0.49
C ILE A 354 -1.63 -36.15 0.54
N THR A 355 -0.84 -36.29 -0.52
CA THR A 355 0.35 -37.15 -0.56
C THR A 355 1.60 -36.43 -0.06
N ALA A 356 1.53 -35.12 0.12
CA ALA A 356 2.62 -34.32 0.66
C ALA A 356 2.84 -34.60 2.16
N GLN A 357 4.05 -34.31 2.64
CA GLN A 357 4.32 -34.36 4.08
C GLN A 357 3.51 -33.30 4.84
N ARG A 358 3.24 -33.61 6.11
CA ARG A 358 2.57 -32.71 7.06
C ARG A 358 3.26 -31.33 7.07
N PRO A 359 2.49 -30.22 7.12
CA PRO A 359 3.09 -28.90 7.15
C PRO A 359 4.05 -28.70 8.31
N THR A 360 5.24 -28.17 8.02
CA THR A 360 6.14 -27.68 9.07
C THR A 360 5.58 -26.38 9.66
N LEU A 361 5.80 -26.15 10.96
CA LEU A 361 5.25 -25.00 11.68
C LEU A 361 6.37 -24.17 12.30
N ASP A 362 6.32 -22.85 12.09
CA ASP A 362 7.24 -21.91 12.72
C ASP A 362 6.58 -21.27 13.96
N TRP A 363 6.79 -21.90 15.11
CA TRP A 363 6.24 -21.41 16.38
C TRP A 363 6.79 -20.05 16.81
N ASN A 364 8.01 -19.70 16.41
CA ASN A 364 8.54 -18.36 16.68
C ASN A 364 7.74 -17.33 15.89
N HIS A 365 7.51 -17.58 14.60
CA HIS A 365 6.70 -16.68 13.78
C HIS A 365 5.25 -16.59 14.27
N PHE A 366 4.64 -17.71 14.67
CA PHE A 366 3.23 -17.71 15.11
C PHE A 366 3.04 -17.01 16.46
N ILE A 367 3.93 -17.27 17.42
CA ILE A 367 3.77 -16.78 18.80
C ILE A 367 4.50 -15.44 19.02
N LYS A 368 5.73 -15.24 18.52
CA LYS A 368 6.44 -13.97 18.76
C LYS A 368 5.94 -12.83 17.88
N GLU A 369 5.61 -13.13 16.62
CA GLU A 369 5.28 -12.09 15.65
C GLU A 369 3.77 -11.92 15.45
N ASN A 370 2.97 -12.97 15.64
CA ASN A 370 1.56 -12.98 15.22
C ASN A 370 0.57 -13.45 16.30
N ILE A 371 0.95 -13.43 17.58
CA ILE A 371 0.07 -13.87 18.67
C ILE A 371 -1.24 -13.08 18.74
N GLU A 372 -1.26 -11.82 18.29
CA GLU A 372 -2.47 -11.01 18.21
C GLU A 372 -3.57 -11.62 17.30
N ARG A 373 -3.19 -12.53 16.40
CA ARG A 373 -4.10 -13.21 15.48
C ARG A 373 -4.68 -14.49 16.06
N LEU A 374 -4.14 -15.00 17.16
CA LEU A 374 -4.63 -16.20 17.82
C LEU A 374 -5.82 -15.86 18.74
N PRO A 375 -6.77 -16.80 18.93
CA PRO A 375 -7.91 -16.56 19.81
C PRO A 375 -7.46 -16.41 21.26
N VAL A 376 -7.97 -15.39 21.94
CA VAL A 376 -7.56 -15.07 23.31
C VAL A 376 -7.96 -16.19 24.29
N GLY A 377 -9.12 -16.83 24.10
CA GLY A 377 -9.54 -17.95 24.95
C GLY A 377 -8.65 -19.18 24.75
N PHE A 378 -8.21 -19.46 23.53
CA PHE A 378 -7.20 -20.47 23.23
C PHE A 378 -5.89 -20.21 23.98
N ILE A 379 -5.39 -18.98 23.94
CA ILE A 379 -4.16 -18.59 24.65
C ILE A 379 -4.33 -18.73 26.16
N LYS A 380 -5.41 -18.19 26.72
CA LYS A 380 -5.70 -18.19 28.16
C LYS A 380 -5.80 -19.59 28.76
N LYS A 381 -6.34 -20.58 28.03
CA LYS A 381 -6.50 -21.95 28.53
C LYS A 381 -5.17 -22.65 28.86
N GLY A 382 -4.07 -22.23 28.25
CA GLY A 382 -2.74 -22.78 28.52
C GLY A 382 -1.96 -22.02 29.58
N ALA A 383 -2.44 -20.85 30.02
CA ALA A 383 -1.69 -19.98 30.90
C ALA A 383 -1.57 -20.58 32.31
N THR A 384 -0.38 -20.49 32.89
CA THR A 384 -0.17 -20.75 34.32
C THR A 384 -0.60 -19.55 35.16
N ASP A 385 -0.78 -19.78 36.46
CA ASP A 385 -1.19 -18.74 37.39
C ASP A 385 -0.18 -17.58 37.41
N GLY A 386 -0.64 -16.36 37.16
CA GLY A 386 0.17 -15.14 37.35
C GLY A 386 0.28 -14.20 36.14
N PHE A 387 -0.05 -14.64 34.92
CA PHE A 387 -0.08 -13.72 33.77
C PHE A 387 -1.34 -12.85 33.79
N GLN A 388 -1.15 -11.52 33.81
CA GLN A 388 -2.25 -10.56 33.77
C GLN A 388 -2.68 -10.27 32.33
N PHE A 389 -3.84 -10.81 31.94
CA PHE A 389 -4.46 -10.53 30.65
C PHE A 389 -5.18 -9.18 30.65
N ILE A 390 -5.08 -8.47 29.54
CA ILE A 390 -5.88 -7.28 29.27
C ILE A 390 -7.18 -7.73 28.59
N GLU A 391 -8.32 -7.21 29.03
CA GLU A 391 -9.64 -7.61 28.49
C GLU A 391 -9.80 -7.18 27.03
N ASP A 392 -9.42 -5.95 26.70
CA ASP A 392 -9.46 -5.42 25.34
C ASP A 392 -8.09 -4.82 24.93
N PRO A 393 -7.17 -5.66 24.41
CA PRO A 393 -5.92 -5.16 23.87
C PRO A 393 -6.09 -4.22 22.68
N ALA A 394 -7.20 -4.30 21.94
CA ALA A 394 -7.42 -3.47 20.76
C ALA A 394 -7.66 -1.99 21.11
N ALA A 395 -8.21 -1.72 22.30
CA ALA A 395 -8.38 -0.37 22.84
C ALA A 395 -7.07 0.32 23.25
N LEU A 396 -5.96 -0.43 23.39
CA LEU A 396 -4.66 0.14 23.77
C LEU A 396 -4.03 0.95 22.63
N PRO A 397 -3.30 2.04 22.95
CA PRO A 397 -2.42 2.70 21.99
C PRO A 397 -1.43 1.70 21.37
N LYS A 398 -1.16 1.83 20.06
CA LYS A 398 -0.30 0.89 19.31
C LYS A 398 1.00 0.50 20.03
N PRO A 399 1.80 1.43 20.60
CA PRO A 399 3.03 1.05 21.30
C PRO A 399 2.79 0.20 22.56
N GLN A 400 1.71 0.49 23.31
CA GLN A 400 1.35 -0.28 24.51
C GLN A 400 0.79 -1.65 24.14
N ARG A 401 0.02 -1.72 23.04
CA ARG A 401 -0.49 -2.98 22.49
C ARG A 401 0.63 -3.89 22.00
N GLU A 402 1.60 -3.35 21.26
CA GLU A 402 2.79 -4.08 20.81
C GLU A 402 3.61 -4.57 22.01
N ALA A 403 3.81 -3.72 23.02
CA ALA A 403 4.49 -4.11 24.25
C ALA A 403 3.74 -5.21 25.02
N TYR A 404 2.41 -5.15 25.08
CA TYR A 404 1.57 -6.17 25.70
C TYR A 404 1.71 -7.53 24.99
N TYR A 405 1.55 -7.57 23.66
CA TYR A 405 1.69 -8.82 22.91
C TYR A 405 3.10 -9.38 22.93
N LYS A 406 4.12 -8.51 22.97
CA LYS A 406 5.50 -8.94 23.19
C LYS A 406 5.66 -9.60 24.56
N LYS A 407 5.17 -8.96 25.63
CA LYS A 407 5.21 -9.53 26.99
C LYS A 407 4.46 -10.87 27.07
N LEU A 408 3.31 -10.97 26.41
CA LEU A 408 2.54 -12.21 26.34
C LEU A 408 3.31 -13.32 25.62
N ALA A 409 3.93 -13.02 24.49
CA ALA A 409 4.75 -13.99 23.76
C ALA A 409 5.96 -14.42 24.59
N ASP A 410 6.68 -13.48 25.22
CA ASP A 410 7.84 -13.77 26.06
C ASP A 410 7.44 -14.69 27.23
N ALA A 411 6.32 -14.40 27.91
CA ALA A 411 5.79 -15.25 28.99
C ALA A 411 5.45 -16.67 28.53
N ILE A 412 4.88 -16.83 27.33
CA ILE A 412 4.64 -18.16 26.74
C ILE A 412 5.95 -18.90 26.48
N PHE A 413 7.02 -18.23 26.06
CA PHE A 413 8.30 -18.89 25.79
C PHE A 413 9.11 -19.21 27.06
N GLU A 414 8.86 -18.49 28.15
CA GLU A 414 9.47 -18.75 29.47
C GLU A 414 8.76 -19.89 30.23
N ASP A 415 7.53 -20.24 29.82
CA ASP A 415 6.70 -21.29 30.42
C ASP A 415 6.56 -22.49 29.46
N ASP A 416 7.32 -23.55 29.73
CA ASP A 416 7.34 -24.76 28.90
C ASP A 416 5.98 -25.47 28.84
N ASP A 417 5.20 -25.47 29.94
CA ASP A 417 3.88 -26.11 29.98
C ASP A 417 2.86 -25.33 29.15
N TRP A 418 2.87 -23.99 29.25
CA TRP A 418 2.01 -23.13 28.42
C TRP A 418 2.35 -23.27 26.94
N LYS A 419 3.63 -23.24 26.60
CA LYS A 419 4.11 -23.45 25.23
C LYS A 419 3.72 -24.84 24.71
N GLN A 420 3.93 -25.88 25.51
CA GLN A 420 3.56 -27.24 25.13
C GLN A 420 2.05 -27.35 24.89
N PHE A 421 1.23 -26.78 25.78
CA PHE A 421 -0.22 -26.75 25.61
C PHE A 421 -0.62 -26.14 24.26
N LEU A 422 -0.11 -24.95 23.92
CA LEU A 422 -0.46 -24.26 22.68
C LEU A 422 -0.01 -25.03 21.45
N THR A 423 1.24 -25.50 21.44
CA THR A 423 1.81 -26.22 20.28
C THR A 423 1.15 -27.58 20.05
N THR A 424 0.84 -28.33 21.11
CA THR A 424 0.10 -29.60 21.01
C THR A 424 -1.33 -29.36 20.55
N ARG A 425 -2.03 -28.39 21.14
CA ARG A 425 -3.43 -28.13 20.78
C ARG A 425 -3.58 -27.61 19.35
N PHE A 426 -2.68 -26.74 18.90
CA PHE A 426 -2.61 -26.29 17.52
C PHE A 426 -2.26 -27.43 16.56
N SER A 427 -1.31 -28.30 16.93
CA SER A 427 -0.96 -29.48 16.13
C SER A 427 -2.15 -30.42 15.96
N ASN A 428 -2.92 -30.66 17.02
CA ASN A 428 -4.14 -31.45 16.96
C ASN A 428 -5.20 -30.79 16.04
N ALA A 429 -5.34 -29.46 16.09
CA ALA A 429 -6.25 -28.74 15.20
C ALA A 429 -5.82 -28.86 13.73
N LEU A 430 -4.52 -28.83 13.44
CA LEU A 430 -3.97 -29.06 12.11
C LEU A 430 -4.26 -30.47 11.61
N ASP A 431 -4.08 -31.49 12.46
CA ASP A 431 -4.34 -32.89 12.05
C ASP A 431 -5.83 -33.11 11.73
N ILE A 432 -6.73 -32.45 12.46
CA ILE A 432 -8.17 -32.42 12.14
C ILE A 432 -8.40 -31.69 10.80
N ALA A 433 -7.75 -30.55 10.56
CA ALA A 433 -7.86 -29.82 9.31
C ALA A 433 -7.40 -30.66 8.10
N LEU A 434 -6.27 -31.36 8.23
CA LEU A 434 -5.76 -32.29 7.22
C LEU A 434 -6.72 -33.47 6.99
N SER A 435 -7.33 -34.01 8.04
CA SER A 435 -8.37 -35.04 7.93
C SER A 435 -9.59 -34.53 7.16
N ARG A 436 -10.00 -33.28 7.37
CA ARG A 436 -11.09 -32.64 6.62
C ARG A 436 -10.73 -32.41 5.15
N VAL A 437 -9.48 -32.01 4.87
CA VAL A 437 -8.95 -31.87 3.51
C VAL A 437 -8.94 -33.20 2.78
N ALA A 438 -8.48 -34.27 3.43
CA ALA A 438 -8.50 -35.60 2.86
C ALA A 438 -9.92 -36.09 2.54
N TRP A 439 -10.90 -35.69 3.36
CA TRP A 439 -12.30 -36.00 3.12
C TRP A 439 -12.95 -35.13 2.04
N ASN A 440 -12.63 -33.84 1.99
CA ASN A 440 -13.14 -32.88 1.01
C ASN A 440 -12.04 -31.95 0.53
N TYR A 441 -11.62 -32.12 -0.72
CA TYR A 441 -10.56 -31.36 -1.37
C TYR A 441 -10.83 -29.84 -1.43
N LYS A 442 -12.09 -29.41 -1.32
CA LYS A 442 -12.48 -27.98 -1.25
C LYS A 442 -12.24 -27.35 0.13
N THR A 443 -11.87 -28.13 1.14
CA THR A 443 -11.64 -27.63 2.51
C THR A 443 -10.47 -26.66 2.55
N ALA A 444 -9.40 -26.95 1.80
CA ALA A 444 -8.30 -26.02 1.64
C ALA A 444 -8.70 -24.93 0.65
N ILE A 445 -8.51 -23.66 1.03
CA ILE A 445 -8.94 -22.53 0.20
C ILE A 445 -7.71 -21.89 -0.46
N PRO A 446 -7.66 -21.78 -1.80
CA PRO A 446 -6.56 -21.12 -2.48
C PRO A 446 -6.58 -19.61 -2.27
N VAL A 447 -5.39 -19.04 -2.07
CA VAL A 447 -5.16 -17.60 -1.96
C VAL A 447 -3.95 -17.19 -2.77
N TYR A 448 -3.95 -15.96 -3.25
CA TYR A 448 -2.85 -15.42 -4.05
C TYR A 448 -2.03 -14.45 -3.20
N TYR A 449 -0.74 -14.74 -3.07
CA TYR A 449 0.18 -13.88 -2.35
C TYR A 449 0.84 -12.88 -3.30
N VAL A 450 0.28 -11.67 -3.32
CA VAL A 450 0.66 -10.59 -4.25
C VAL A 450 2.16 -10.31 -4.25
N LYS A 451 2.82 -10.26 -3.08
CA LYS A 451 4.23 -9.88 -2.97
C LYS A 451 5.19 -10.85 -3.66
N ASP A 452 4.94 -12.16 -3.59
CA ASP A 452 5.79 -13.18 -4.22
C ASP A 452 5.14 -13.73 -5.51
N HIS A 453 4.03 -13.14 -5.95
CA HIS A 453 3.23 -13.56 -7.11
C HIS A 453 2.92 -15.06 -7.17
N LYS A 454 2.59 -15.69 -6.05
CA LYS A 454 2.40 -17.15 -5.96
C LYS A 454 1.13 -17.57 -5.24
N MET A 455 0.70 -18.80 -5.51
CA MET A 455 -0.40 -19.45 -4.82
C MET A 455 0.00 -19.95 -3.42
N GLN A 456 -0.95 -19.88 -2.50
CA GLN A 456 -0.88 -20.50 -1.18
C GLN A 456 -2.24 -21.13 -0.86
N LEU A 457 -2.29 -21.98 0.17
CA LEU A 457 -3.51 -22.61 0.62
C LEU A 457 -3.80 -22.23 2.07
N LEU A 458 -5.08 -22.06 2.38
CA LEU A 458 -5.56 -21.85 3.75
C LEU A 458 -6.12 -23.16 4.30
N LEU A 459 -5.65 -23.54 5.49
CA LEU A 459 -6.21 -24.66 6.26
C LEU A 459 -7.03 -24.13 7.45
N PRO A 460 -8.29 -24.56 7.61
CA PRO A 460 -9.15 -24.07 8.67
C PRO A 460 -8.80 -24.69 10.03
N LEU A 461 -8.43 -23.88 11.01
CA LEU A 461 -8.08 -24.34 12.36
C LEU A 461 -9.16 -24.01 13.39
N ALA A 462 -9.62 -25.04 14.08
CA ALA A 462 -10.52 -24.96 15.23
C ALA A 462 -9.71 -25.14 16.51
N LEU A 463 -9.35 -24.03 17.15
CA LEU A 463 -8.46 -24.00 18.31
C LEU A 463 -9.25 -24.05 19.63
N GLU A 464 -10.34 -23.27 19.72
CA GLU A 464 -11.15 -23.17 20.93
C GLU A 464 -12.22 -24.25 21.01
N HIS A 465 -13.03 -24.37 19.95
CA HIS A 465 -14.19 -25.25 19.89
C HIS A 465 -14.22 -26.02 18.56
N LYS A 466 -14.51 -27.33 18.60
CA LYS A 466 -14.47 -28.22 17.41
C LYS A 466 -15.34 -27.75 16.23
N GLY A 467 -16.45 -27.06 16.51
CA GLY A 467 -17.40 -26.60 15.50
C GLY A 467 -17.12 -25.21 14.92
N THR A 468 -16.14 -24.48 15.44
CA THR A 468 -15.87 -23.09 15.07
C THR A 468 -14.46 -22.99 14.51
N ILE A 469 -14.33 -22.36 13.35
CA ILE A 469 -13.01 -22.06 12.77
C ILE A 469 -12.59 -20.69 13.28
N ASP A 470 -11.48 -20.65 14.00
CA ASP A 470 -11.03 -19.43 14.66
C ASP A 470 -9.98 -18.71 13.82
N VAL A 471 -9.09 -19.45 13.16
CA VAL A 471 -8.00 -18.95 12.32
C VAL A 471 -7.77 -19.84 11.11
N ALA A 472 -7.08 -19.30 10.10
CA ALA A 472 -6.61 -20.06 8.95
C ALA A 472 -5.08 -20.14 8.94
N LEU A 473 -4.53 -21.35 8.82
CA LEU A 473 -3.10 -21.55 8.58
C LEU A 473 -2.78 -21.35 7.10
N VAL A 474 -1.83 -20.47 6.80
CA VAL A 474 -1.36 -20.22 5.43
C VAL A 474 -0.23 -21.18 5.09
N CYS A 475 -0.43 -22.03 4.10
CA CYS A 475 0.52 -23.05 3.67
C CYS A 475 1.12 -22.71 2.30
N ASN A 476 2.45 -22.68 2.21
CA ASN A 476 3.18 -22.72 0.95
C ASN A 476 3.35 -24.18 0.53
N HIS A 477 3.05 -24.50 -0.73
CA HIS A 477 3.46 -25.79 -1.31
C HIS A 477 4.89 -25.67 -1.84
N LYS A 478 5.79 -26.54 -1.38
CA LYS A 478 7.13 -26.73 -1.94
C LYS A 478 7.12 -28.05 -2.68
N TYR A 479 6.98 -27.97 -4.00
CA TYR A 479 6.95 -29.12 -4.90
C TYR A 479 8.12 -29.05 -5.88
N ASP A 480 8.96 -30.08 -5.88
CA ASP A 480 10.04 -30.28 -6.84
C ASP A 480 10.10 -31.78 -7.17
N LYS A 481 9.62 -32.15 -8.35
CA LYS A 481 9.52 -33.55 -8.77
C LYS A 481 10.89 -34.21 -8.94
N GLU A 482 11.88 -33.48 -9.42
CA GLU A 482 13.22 -34.03 -9.69
C GLU A 482 13.98 -34.30 -8.39
N LYS A 483 13.74 -33.48 -7.36
CA LYS A 483 14.33 -33.64 -6.03
C LYS A 483 13.44 -34.45 -5.07
N GLU A 484 12.34 -35.02 -5.55
CA GLU A 484 11.34 -35.75 -4.75
C GLU A 484 10.82 -34.95 -3.54
N VAL A 485 10.76 -33.62 -3.67
CA VAL A 485 10.25 -32.73 -2.62
C VAL A 485 8.75 -32.54 -2.82
N ASN A 486 7.97 -32.93 -1.83
CA ASN A 486 6.53 -32.65 -1.76
C ASN A 486 6.12 -32.33 -0.33
N ASN A 487 6.32 -31.06 0.07
CA ASN A 487 6.14 -30.63 1.44
C ASN A 487 5.31 -29.35 1.51
N TYR A 488 4.63 -29.16 2.64
CA TYR A 488 4.00 -27.88 2.97
C TYR A 488 4.76 -27.16 4.09
N GLU A 489 4.77 -25.84 4.01
CA GLU A 489 5.30 -24.96 5.04
C GLU A 489 4.16 -24.07 5.54
N GLY A 490 3.79 -24.21 6.82
CA GLY A 490 2.89 -23.30 7.50
C GLY A 490 3.58 -21.96 7.76
N ARG A 491 3.35 -21.00 6.87
CA ARG A 491 4.08 -19.73 6.85
C ARG A 491 3.61 -18.76 7.92
N THR A 492 2.30 -18.64 8.10
CA THR A 492 1.70 -17.69 9.06
C THR A 492 0.24 -18.08 9.34
N ILE A 493 -0.40 -17.36 10.24
CA ILE A 493 -1.83 -17.50 10.57
C ILE A 493 -2.59 -16.25 10.16
N PHE A 494 -3.75 -16.43 9.58
CA PHE A 494 -4.69 -15.38 9.20
C PHE A 494 -5.91 -15.40 10.12
N THR A 495 -6.43 -14.22 10.44
CA THR A 495 -7.79 -14.09 10.97
C THR A 495 -8.80 -14.47 9.87
N MET A 496 -10.04 -14.76 10.24
CA MET A 496 -11.07 -15.11 9.26
C MET A 496 -11.34 -14.00 8.24
N GLU A 497 -11.23 -12.73 8.66
CA GLU A 497 -11.34 -11.58 7.75
C GLU A 497 -10.20 -11.54 6.73
N MET A 498 -8.96 -11.74 7.18
CA MET A 498 -7.80 -11.82 6.28
C MET A 498 -7.94 -13.00 5.32
N ALA A 499 -8.36 -14.16 5.82
CA ALA A 499 -8.58 -15.37 5.02
C ALA A 499 -9.59 -15.11 3.89
N TYR A 500 -10.76 -14.54 4.21
CA TYR A 500 -11.80 -14.25 3.23
C TYR A 500 -11.31 -13.28 2.15
N ASN A 501 -10.66 -12.18 2.56
CA ASN A 501 -10.14 -11.18 1.62
C ASN A 501 -9.16 -11.72 0.61
N ASN A 502 -8.21 -12.53 1.07
CA ASN A 502 -7.17 -13.07 0.21
C ASN A 502 -7.72 -14.20 -0.68
N ALA A 503 -8.70 -14.98 -0.18
CA ALA A 503 -9.37 -16.01 -0.97
C ALA A 503 -10.25 -15.43 -2.07
N ARG A 504 -10.99 -14.35 -1.76
CA ARG A 504 -11.92 -13.73 -2.70
C ARG A 504 -11.22 -13.18 -3.95
N LEU A 505 -9.92 -12.91 -3.89
CA LEU A 505 -9.17 -12.49 -5.07
C LEU A 505 -9.21 -13.52 -6.21
N ILE A 506 -9.24 -14.81 -5.88
CA ILE A 506 -9.21 -15.90 -6.85
C ILE A 506 -10.63 -16.36 -7.22
N THR A 507 -11.44 -16.64 -6.21
CA THR A 507 -12.82 -17.11 -6.41
C THR A 507 -13.69 -16.68 -5.25
N ARG A 508 -14.99 -16.55 -5.51
CA ARG A 508 -15.99 -16.54 -4.43
C ARG A 508 -15.84 -17.85 -3.64
N PRO A 509 -15.68 -17.82 -2.30
CA PRO A 509 -15.43 -19.03 -1.51
C PRO A 509 -16.58 -20.05 -1.41
N ASP A 510 -17.73 -19.82 -2.06
CA ASP A 510 -18.92 -20.67 -1.97
C ASP A 510 -19.20 -21.47 -3.25
N SER A 511 -19.92 -22.59 -3.08
CA SER A 511 -20.38 -23.45 -4.18
C SER A 511 -21.82 -23.09 -4.54
N ASP A 512 -22.01 -22.20 -5.51
CA ASP A 512 -23.32 -21.56 -5.76
C ASP A 512 -24.36 -22.42 -6.54
N TRP A 513 -23.98 -23.56 -7.12
CA TRP A 513 -24.79 -24.18 -8.19
C TRP A 513 -25.06 -25.69 -8.05
N LEU A 514 -24.37 -26.39 -7.14
CA LEU A 514 -24.53 -27.83 -6.96
C LEU A 514 -24.46 -28.19 -5.48
N MET A 515 -25.62 -28.10 -4.84
CA MET A 515 -25.82 -28.39 -3.42
C MET A 515 -26.64 -29.68 -3.29
N ALA A 516 -26.36 -30.49 -2.26
CA ALA A 516 -26.98 -31.81 -2.10
C ALA A 516 -28.51 -31.75 -1.95
N ASP A 517 -29.03 -30.65 -1.43
CA ASP A 517 -30.45 -30.33 -1.30
C ASP A 517 -31.10 -29.95 -2.64
N MET A 518 -30.34 -29.55 -3.66
CA MET A 518 -30.84 -29.36 -5.03
C MET A 518 -31.09 -30.69 -5.76
N CYS A 519 -30.51 -31.80 -5.29
CA CYS A 519 -30.78 -33.14 -5.80
C CYS A 519 -32.08 -33.73 -5.24
N ALA A 520 -32.65 -33.14 -4.19
CA ALA A 520 -34.01 -33.44 -3.77
C ALA A 520 -34.97 -32.77 -4.75
N ARG A 521 -35.30 -33.49 -5.84
CA ARG A 521 -36.38 -33.08 -6.74
C ARG A 521 -37.67 -32.96 -5.91
N LYS A 522 -38.34 -31.81 -6.01
CA LYS A 522 -39.74 -31.64 -5.57
C LYS A 522 -40.66 -32.61 -6.30
#